data_AF-A0A818ZFN3-F1
#
_entry.id   AF-A0A818ZFN3-F1
#
_cell.length_a   1.000
_cell.length_b   1.000
_cell.length_c   1.000
_cell.angle_alpha   90.00
_cell.angle_beta   90.00
_cell.angle_gamma   90.00
#
_symmetry.space_group_name_H-M   'P 1'
#
loop_
_entity.id
_entity.type
_entity.pdbx_description
1 polymer ?
#
loop_
_entity_poly.entity_id
_entity_poly.type
_entity_poly.pdbx_seq_one_letter_code
_entity_poly.pdbx_strand_id
1 'polypeptide(L)'
;VIFSGHAVFACSVTIIQSLIYERGNQRVSYVARALGAVGVVFLLISTIISLSHHLPTLTLLYFFSYVKLAITILKYCPQAWMNYKRKSTEGWSIGNILLDFTGGVFSLLQMFLLSSNYNDWTSIFGSPTKLGLGLLTILFDILFITQHYVLYRPNLQYTKRINMSNNEFNDKSPIVSMKA
;
A
#
# COMPACT_ATOMS: atom_id res chain seq x y z
N VAL A 1 7.20 10.42 -19.18
CA VAL A 1 5.84 10.86 -19.59
C VAL A 1 4.88 9.69 -19.76
N ILE A 2 5.23 8.64 -20.52
CA ILE A 2 4.37 7.45 -20.73
C ILE A 2 3.97 6.76 -19.41
N PHE A 3 4.92 6.59 -18.48
CA PHE A 3 4.66 6.00 -17.16
C PHE A 3 3.57 6.75 -16.37
N SER A 4 3.70 8.08 -16.27
CA SER A 4 2.72 8.92 -15.56
C SER A 4 1.34 8.88 -16.24
N GLY A 5 1.30 8.85 -17.58
CA GLY A 5 0.05 8.70 -18.33
C GLY A 5 -0.64 7.35 -18.06
N HIS A 6 0.11 6.24 -18.09
CA HIS A 6 -0.41 4.92 -17.74
C HIS A 6 -0.91 4.85 -16.30
N ALA A 7 -0.17 5.42 -15.35
CA ALA A 7 -0.57 5.47 -13.94
C ALA A 7 -1.90 6.24 -13.75
N VAL A 8 -2.06 7.39 -14.41
CA VAL A 8 -3.31 8.16 -14.37
C VAL A 8 -4.47 7.36 -14.96
N PHE A 9 -4.25 6.65 -16.07
CA PHE A 9 -5.26 5.79 -16.68
C PHE A 9 -5.69 4.66 -15.72
N ALA A 10 -4.75 3.91 -15.15
CA ALA A 10 -5.04 2.84 -14.18
C ALA A 10 -5.75 3.36 -12.92
N CYS A 11 -5.32 4.51 -12.38
CA CYS A 11 -6.00 5.17 -11.27
C CYS A 11 -7.45 5.58 -11.63
N SER A 12 -7.67 6.06 -12.85
CA SER A 12 -9.01 6.43 -13.32
C SER A 12 -9.93 5.22 -13.42
N VAL A 13 -9.43 4.12 -13.99
CA VAL A 13 -10.17 2.85 -14.08
C VAL A 13 -10.53 2.33 -12.69
N THR A 14 -9.58 2.32 -11.74
CA THR A 14 -9.84 1.86 -10.36
C THR A 14 -10.82 2.76 -9.60
N ILE A 15 -10.81 4.07 -9.83
CA ILE A 15 -11.83 4.99 -9.28
C ILE A 15 -13.21 4.63 -9.83
N ILE A 16 -13.34 4.45 -11.15
CA ILE A 16 -14.60 4.07 -11.79
C ILE A 16 -15.10 2.74 -11.25
N GLN A 17 -14.23 1.72 -11.17
CA GLN A 17 -14.56 0.43 -10.57
C GLN A 17 -15.04 0.60 -9.12
N SER A 18 -14.38 1.45 -8.34
CA SER A 18 -14.79 1.72 -6.95
C SER A 18 -16.17 2.37 -6.84
N LEU A 19 -16.67 3.03 -7.89
CA LEU A 19 -18.02 3.61 -7.96
C LEU A 19 -19.08 2.60 -8.43
N ILE A 20 -18.71 1.65 -9.29
CA ILE A 20 -19.63 0.67 -9.88
C ILE A 20 -19.76 -0.58 -9.00
N TYR A 21 -18.67 -1.07 -8.39
CA TYR A 21 -18.68 -2.29 -7.60
C TYR A 21 -19.41 -2.12 -6.26
N GLU A 22 -20.12 -3.18 -5.86
CA GLU A 22 -20.96 -3.19 -4.68
C GLU A 22 -20.12 -3.04 -3.39
N ARG A 23 -20.45 -2.02 -2.58
CA ARG A 23 -19.71 -1.68 -1.35
C ARG A 23 -20.27 -2.38 -0.10
N GLY A 24 -21.41 -3.05 -0.20
CA GLY A 24 -22.11 -3.67 0.91
C GLY A 24 -22.30 -2.71 2.10
N ASN A 25 -22.06 -3.19 3.32
CA ASN A 25 -22.13 -2.40 4.56
C ASN A 25 -20.82 -1.67 4.92
N GLN A 26 -19.80 -1.66 4.05
CA GLN A 26 -18.52 -1.02 4.37
C GLN A 26 -18.61 0.51 4.26
N ARG A 27 -18.36 1.20 5.37
CA ARG A 27 -18.28 2.66 5.42
C ARG A 27 -16.86 3.09 5.72
N VAL A 28 -16.37 4.07 4.97
CA VAL A 28 -15.07 4.72 5.25
C VAL A 28 -15.21 5.54 6.52
N SER A 29 -14.26 5.39 7.44
CA SER A 29 -14.22 6.16 8.69
C SER A 29 -14.30 7.67 8.42
N TYR A 30 -15.14 8.37 9.19
CA TYR A 30 -15.29 9.83 9.09
C TYR A 30 -13.95 10.56 9.29
N VAL A 31 -13.09 10.04 10.17
CA VAL A 31 -11.75 10.58 10.40
C VAL A 31 -10.89 10.48 9.14
N ALA A 32 -10.89 9.32 8.48
CA ALA A 32 -10.13 9.13 7.24
C ALA A 32 -10.63 10.04 6.10
N ARG A 33 -11.96 10.25 6.01
CA ARG A 33 -12.55 11.19 5.04
C ARG A 33 -12.14 12.63 5.34
N ALA A 34 -12.19 13.06 6.61
CA ALA A 34 -11.80 14.40 7.01
C ALA A 34 -10.32 14.67 6.74
N LEU A 35 -9.42 13.76 7.15
CA LEU A 35 -7.99 13.89 6.89
C LEU A 35 -7.67 13.91 5.38
N GLY A 36 -8.34 13.06 4.59
CA GLY A 36 -8.21 13.07 3.14
C GLY A 36 -8.68 14.38 2.51
N ALA A 37 -9.83 14.91 2.95
CA ALA A 37 -10.36 16.17 2.45
C ALA A 37 -9.43 17.36 2.77
N VAL A 38 -8.91 17.42 4.00
CA VAL A 38 -7.92 18.45 4.40
C VAL A 38 -6.67 18.37 3.54
N GLY A 39 -6.13 17.17 3.30
CA GLY A 39 -4.97 16.97 2.44
C GLY A 39 -5.20 17.42 1.00
N VAL A 40 -6.37 17.11 0.43
CA VAL A 40 -6.74 17.56 -0.93
C VAL A 40 -6.86 19.07 -1.00
N VAL A 41 -7.58 19.70 -0.06
CA VAL A 41 -7.73 21.16 -0.03
C VAL A 41 -6.38 21.86 0.10
N PHE A 42 -5.51 21.38 0.99
CA PHE A 42 -4.15 21.91 1.15
C PHE A 42 -3.34 21.83 -0.15
N LEU A 43 -3.39 20.71 -0.87
CA LEU A 43 -2.67 20.55 -2.14
C LEU A 43 -3.25 21.44 -3.26
N LEU A 44 -4.58 21.61 -3.31
CA LEU A 44 -5.22 22.50 -4.28
C LEU A 44 -4.80 23.95 -4.06
N ILE A 45 -4.85 24.44 -2.83
CA ILE A 45 -4.41 25.80 -2.46
C ILE A 45 -2.91 25.97 -2.81
N SER A 46 -2.07 25.02 -2.41
CA SER A 46 -0.63 25.05 -2.72
C SER A 46 -0.35 25.07 -4.23
N THR A 47 -1.15 24.36 -5.01
CA THR A 47 -1.04 24.31 -6.47
C THR A 47 -1.42 25.66 -7.08
N ILE A 48 -2.51 26.29 -6.63
CA ILE A 48 -2.93 27.63 -7.08
C ILE A 48 -1.83 28.67 -6.78
N ILE A 49 -1.27 28.65 -5.57
CA ILE A 49 -0.17 29.57 -5.19
C ILE A 49 1.07 29.34 -6.06
N SER A 50 1.38 28.09 -6.39
CA SER A 50 2.51 27.75 -7.27
C SER A 50 2.28 28.19 -8.72
N LEU A 51 1.04 28.07 -9.23
CA LEU A 51 0.62 28.60 -10.54
C LEU A 51 0.74 30.13 -10.60
N SER A 52 0.49 30.82 -9.49
CA SER A 52 0.72 32.26 -9.36
C SER A 52 2.21 32.66 -9.22
N HIS A 53 3.15 31.72 -9.40
CA HIS A 53 4.60 31.91 -9.25
C HIS A 53 5.08 32.36 -7.86
N HIS A 54 4.22 32.36 -6.85
CA HIS A 54 4.58 32.69 -5.47
C HIS A 54 5.22 31.51 -4.71
N LEU A 55 5.11 30.29 -5.25
CA LEU A 55 5.67 29.07 -4.64
C LEU A 55 6.48 28.27 -5.68
N PRO A 56 7.78 27.99 -5.42
CA PRO A 56 8.60 27.20 -6.33
C PRO A 56 8.01 25.82 -6.57
N THR A 57 7.99 25.36 -7.82
CA THR A 57 7.43 24.06 -8.20
C THR A 57 8.06 22.90 -7.43
N LEU A 58 9.35 22.97 -7.11
CA LEU A 58 10.03 21.96 -6.30
C LEU A 58 9.45 21.86 -4.88
N THR A 59 9.08 22.99 -4.28
CA THR A 59 8.42 23.03 -2.97
C THR A 59 7.04 22.40 -3.03
N LEU A 60 6.30 22.64 -4.11
CA LEU A 60 5.01 21.99 -4.36
C LEU A 60 5.18 20.46 -4.44
N LEU A 61 6.20 19.97 -5.15
CA LEU A 61 6.51 18.54 -5.23
C LEU A 61 6.85 17.92 -3.87
N TYR A 62 7.50 18.67 -2.97
CA TYR A 62 7.71 18.22 -1.60
C TYR A 62 6.40 18.11 -0.81
N PHE A 63 5.49 19.07 -0.96
CA PHE A 63 4.17 19.00 -0.33
C PHE A 63 3.38 17.77 -0.81
N PHE A 64 3.36 17.50 -2.12
CA PHE A 64 2.77 16.26 -2.66
C PHE A 64 3.39 15.00 -2.04
N SER A 65 4.72 14.98 -1.88
CA SER A 65 5.44 13.84 -1.33
C SER A 65 5.11 13.61 0.15
N TYR A 66 5.03 14.66 0.95
CA TYR A 66 4.67 14.57 2.37
C TYR A 66 3.22 14.14 2.57
N VAL A 67 2.28 14.70 1.80
CA VAL A 67 0.86 14.29 1.87
C VAL A 67 0.70 12.83 1.43
N LYS A 68 1.39 12.40 0.37
CA LYS A 68 1.42 10.99 -0.05
C LYS A 68 1.88 10.08 1.09
N LEU A 69 3.00 10.40 1.76
CA LEU A 69 3.49 9.60 2.88
C LEU A 69 2.50 9.56 4.04
N ALA A 70 1.90 10.69 4.40
CA ALA A 70 0.90 10.75 5.47
C ALA A 70 -0.29 9.83 5.16
N ILE A 71 -0.82 9.90 3.93
CA ILE A 71 -1.90 9.02 3.46
C ILE A 71 -1.46 7.55 3.55
N THR A 72 -0.25 7.23 3.10
CA THR A 72 0.33 5.88 3.15
C THR A 72 0.31 5.31 4.56
N ILE A 73 0.80 6.03 5.56
CA ILE A 73 0.79 5.59 6.96
C ILE A 73 -0.65 5.38 7.44
N LEU A 74 -1.52 6.35 7.20
CA LEU A 74 -2.92 6.31 7.62
C LEU A 74 -3.68 5.11 7.06
N LYS A 75 -3.38 4.67 5.83
CA LYS A 75 -4.02 3.48 5.23
C LYS A 75 -3.29 2.18 5.56
N TYR A 76 -1.96 2.18 5.59
CA TYR A 76 -1.18 0.95 5.69
C TYR A 76 -1.08 0.43 7.12
N CYS A 77 -1.04 1.29 8.13
CA CYS A 77 -1.05 0.84 9.53
C CYS A 77 -2.33 0.05 9.88
N PRO A 78 -3.55 0.55 9.62
CA PRO A 78 -4.77 -0.22 9.83
C PRO A 78 -4.79 -1.50 8.99
N GLN A 79 -4.35 -1.44 7.74
CA GLN A 79 -4.32 -2.62 6.86
C GLN A 79 -3.38 -3.71 7.39
N ALA A 80 -2.17 -3.35 7.82
CA ALA A 80 -1.20 -4.28 8.39
C ALA A 80 -1.76 -4.95 9.65
N TRP A 81 -2.45 -4.20 10.50
CA TRP A 81 -3.12 -4.72 11.68
C TRP A 81 -4.30 -5.64 11.32
N MET A 82 -5.11 -5.27 10.33
CA MET A 82 -6.22 -6.09 9.85
C MET A 82 -5.75 -7.41 9.27
N ASN A 83 -4.69 -7.40 8.46
CA ASN A 83 -4.04 -8.61 7.96
C ASN A 83 -3.55 -9.48 9.12
N TYR A 84 -2.93 -8.86 10.13
CA TYR A 84 -2.47 -9.58 11.32
C TYR A 84 -3.61 -10.22 12.12
N LYS A 85 -4.72 -9.51 12.31
CA LYS A 85 -5.89 -10.00 13.05
C LYS A 85 -6.64 -11.09 12.29
N ARG A 86 -6.81 -10.93 10.98
CA ARG A 86 -7.54 -11.89 10.12
C ARG A 86 -6.70 -13.11 9.74
N LYS A 87 -5.38 -13.04 9.91
CA LYS A 87 -4.43 -14.07 9.46
C LYS A 87 -4.59 -14.40 7.96
N SER A 88 -5.01 -13.41 7.18
CA SER A 88 -5.33 -13.52 5.77
C SER A 88 -5.12 -12.18 5.08
N THR A 89 -4.63 -12.23 3.85
CA THR A 89 -4.46 -11.08 2.94
C THR A 89 -5.40 -11.18 1.73
N GLU A 90 -6.43 -12.03 1.80
CA GLU A 90 -7.41 -12.21 0.73
C GLU A 90 -8.17 -10.91 0.42
N GLY A 91 -8.37 -10.63 -0.86
CA GLY A 91 -9.03 -9.40 -1.34
C GLY A 91 -8.12 -8.16 -1.44
N TRP A 92 -6.81 -8.30 -1.20
CA TRP A 92 -5.82 -7.22 -1.40
C TRP A 92 -4.94 -7.49 -2.62
N SER A 93 -4.73 -6.47 -3.47
CA SER A 93 -3.89 -6.60 -4.68
C SER A 93 -2.41 -6.62 -4.32
N ILE A 94 -1.84 -7.82 -4.14
CA ILE A 94 -0.40 -8.00 -3.90
C ILE A 94 0.45 -7.54 -5.09
N GLY A 95 -0.07 -7.70 -6.31
CA GLY A 95 0.61 -7.25 -7.54
C GLY A 95 0.91 -5.75 -7.52
N ASN A 96 -0.02 -4.92 -7.01
CA ASN A 96 0.22 -3.49 -6.89
C ASN A 96 1.36 -3.17 -5.90
N ILE A 97 1.44 -3.90 -4.78
CA ILE A 97 2.53 -3.73 -3.81
C ILE A 97 3.88 -4.12 -4.43
N LEU A 98 3.92 -5.22 -5.21
CA LEU A 98 5.15 -5.64 -5.87
C LEU A 98 5.62 -4.61 -6.91
N LEU A 99 4.69 -4.00 -7.64
CA LEU A 99 5.00 -2.91 -8.57
C LEU A 99 5.48 -1.65 -7.84
N ASP A 100 4.86 -1.29 -6.72
CA ASP A 100 5.29 -0.16 -5.89
C ASP A 100 6.70 -0.42 -5.30
N PHE A 101 6.95 -1.63 -4.79
CA PHE A 101 8.26 -2.05 -4.26
C PHE A 101 9.35 -1.98 -5.34
N THR A 102 9.11 -2.60 -6.49
CA THR A 102 10.10 -2.61 -7.59
C THR A 102 10.37 -1.20 -8.11
N GLY A 103 9.33 -0.37 -8.26
CA GLY A 103 9.47 1.04 -8.61
C GLY A 103 10.26 1.83 -7.57
N GLY A 104 10.02 1.60 -6.28
CA GLY A 104 10.76 2.22 -5.17
C GLY A 104 12.24 1.83 -5.16
N VAL A 105 12.55 0.54 -5.33
CA VAL A 105 13.92 0.03 -5.40
C VAL A 105 14.67 0.62 -6.60
N PHE A 106 14.06 0.60 -7.79
CA PHE A 106 14.68 1.20 -8.98
C PHE A 106 14.88 2.71 -8.84
N SER A 107 13.95 3.42 -8.20
CA SER A 107 14.10 4.85 -7.93
C SER A 107 15.27 5.14 -7.00
N LEU A 108 15.45 4.37 -5.92
CA LEU A 108 16.62 4.51 -5.05
C LEU A 108 17.92 4.19 -5.80
N LEU A 109 17.94 3.10 -6.58
CA LEU A 109 19.10 2.73 -7.37
C LEU A 109 19.48 3.85 -8.37
N GLN A 110 18.49 4.43 -9.04
CA GLN A 110 18.72 5.57 -9.94
C GLN A 110 19.33 6.76 -9.17
N MET A 111 18.82 7.09 -7.98
CA MET A 111 19.39 8.17 -7.16
C MET A 111 20.84 7.90 -6.78
N PHE A 112 21.17 6.67 -6.34
CA PHE A 112 22.55 6.27 -6.01
C PHE A 112 23.49 6.38 -7.21
N LEU A 113 23.07 5.89 -8.39
CA LEU A 113 23.87 5.96 -9.61
C LEU A 113 24.12 7.41 -10.05
N LEU A 114 23.11 8.27 -9.98
CA LEU A 114 23.26 9.69 -10.31
C LEU A 114 24.20 10.40 -9.34
N SER A 115 24.05 10.19 -8.04
CA SER A 115 24.93 10.79 -7.03
C SER A 115 26.38 10.33 -7.19
N SER A 116 26.59 9.06 -7.51
CA SER A 116 27.92 8.52 -7.83
C SER A 116 28.53 9.19 -9.05
N ASN A 117 27.73 9.40 -10.11
CA ASN A 117 28.18 9.99 -11.36
C ASN A 117 28.48 11.50 -11.25
N TYR A 118 27.69 12.24 -10.46
CA TYR A 118 27.87 13.69 -10.25
C TYR A 118 28.77 14.02 -9.05
N ASN A 119 29.30 13.02 -8.35
CA ASN A 119 30.05 13.17 -7.09
C ASN A 119 29.32 14.01 -6.01
N ASP A 120 28.01 14.13 -6.11
CA ASP A 120 27.16 14.89 -5.18
C ASP A 120 26.38 13.93 -4.28
N TRP A 121 27.08 13.44 -3.26
CA TRP A 121 26.51 12.60 -2.19
C TRP A 121 25.70 13.41 -1.19
N THR A 122 25.97 14.71 -1.09
CA THR A 122 25.23 15.65 -0.26
C THR A 122 23.78 15.80 -0.71
N SER A 123 23.46 15.64 -1.99
CA SER A 123 22.06 15.63 -2.46
C SER A 123 21.23 14.41 -1.98
N ILE A 124 21.87 13.29 -1.67
CA ILE A 124 21.23 12.09 -1.10
C ILE A 124 21.13 12.21 0.42
N PHE A 125 22.25 12.53 1.08
CA PHE A 125 22.35 12.53 2.55
C PHE A 125 21.96 13.86 3.20
N GLY A 126 21.99 14.97 2.46
CA GLY A 126 21.69 16.32 2.93
C GLY A 126 20.19 16.61 3.09
N SER A 127 19.32 15.70 2.67
CA SER A 127 17.89 15.74 3.02
C SER A 127 17.44 14.38 3.57
N PRO A 128 17.63 14.15 4.89
CA PRO A 128 17.22 12.90 5.56
C PRO A 128 15.75 12.54 5.29
N THR A 129 14.92 13.54 5.06
CA THR A 129 13.50 13.37 4.71
C THR A 129 13.28 12.71 3.36
N LYS A 130 14.08 12.94 2.31
CA LYS A 130 13.92 12.28 1.00
C LYS A 130 14.23 10.78 1.06
N LEU A 131 15.39 10.47 1.64
CA LEU A 131 15.85 9.08 1.79
C LEU A 131 14.93 8.32 2.76
N GLY A 132 14.58 8.95 3.88
CA GLY A 132 13.63 8.40 4.86
C GLY A 132 12.23 8.17 4.29
N LEU A 133 11.72 9.09 3.45
CA LEU A 133 10.44 8.92 2.76
C LEU A 133 10.45 7.64 1.91
N GLY A 134 11.47 7.47 1.07
CA GLY A 134 11.59 6.32 0.16
C GLY A 134 11.71 4.99 0.90
N LEU A 135 12.58 4.94 1.92
CA LEU A 135 12.80 3.75 2.74
C LEU A 135 11.55 3.34 3.53
N LEU A 136 10.81 4.30 4.10
CA LEU A 136 9.60 3.99 4.86
C LEU A 136 8.55 3.30 3.98
N THR A 137 8.36 3.78 2.75
CA THR A 137 7.44 3.13 1.80
C THR A 137 7.87 1.70 1.47
N ILE A 138 9.16 1.48 1.17
CA ILE A 138 9.69 0.14 0.87
C ILE A 138 9.52 -0.80 2.07
N LEU A 139 9.67 -0.29 3.30
CA LEU A 139 9.48 -1.08 4.51
C LEU A 139 8.03 -1.58 4.65
N PHE A 140 7.04 -0.72 4.37
CA PHE A 140 5.64 -1.16 4.35
C PHE A 140 5.37 -2.18 3.26
N ASP A 141 5.99 -2.04 2.08
CA ASP A 141 5.82 -3.01 1.00
C ASP A 141 6.39 -4.38 1.38
N ILE A 142 7.58 -4.42 1.98
CA ILE A 142 8.19 -5.65 2.52
C ILE A 142 7.29 -6.29 3.58
N LEU A 143 6.71 -5.49 4.47
CA LEU A 143 5.78 -5.99 5.49
C LEU A 143 4.61 -6.71 4.82
N PHE A 144 3.97 -6.11 3.82
CA PHE A 144 2.84 -6.74 3.14
C PHE A 144 3.23 -7.97 2.31
N ILE A 145 4.37 -7.95 1.63
CA ILE A 145 4.93 -9.11 0.92
C ILE A 145 5.16 -10.26 1.91
N THR A 146 5.73 -9.97 3.08
CA THR A 146 5.97 -10.96 4.14
C THR A 146 4.64 -11.50 4.68
N GLN A 147 3.67 -10.65 4.96
CA GLN A 147 2.34 -11.07 5.40
C GLN A 147 1.67 -11.99 4.38
N HIS A 148 1.75 -11.68 3.09
CA HIS A 148 1.07 -12.43 2.03
C HIS A 148 1.75 -13.77 1.70
N TYR A 149 3.06 -13.76 1.43
CA TYR A 149 3.77 -14.94 0.93
C TYR A 149 4.32 -15.86 2.02
N VAL A 150 4.71 -15.31 3.16
CA VAL A 150 5.34 -16.08 4.25
C VAL A 150 4.30 -16.45 5.30
N LEU A 151 3.57 -15.47 5.83
CA LEU A 151 2.78 -15.67 7.05
C LEU A 151 1.36 -16.20 6.79
N TYR A 152 0.67 -15.69 5.77
CA TYR A 152 -0.76 -15.94 5.53
C TYR A 152 -1.03 -16.58 4.16
N ARG A 153 -0.18 -17.52 3.77
CA ARG A 153 -0.26 -18.21 2.48
C ARG A 153 -1.65 -18.82 2.27
N PRO A 154 -2.39 -18.46 1.19
CA PRO A 154 -3.78 -18.89 0.97
C PRO A 154 -3.98 -20.41 1.04
N ASN A 155 -3.06 -21.16 0.44
CA ASN A 155 -3.13 -22.62 0.36
C ASN A 155 -3.03 -23.29 1.73
N LEU A 156 -2.22 -22.76 2.65
CA LEU A 156 -2.08 -23.33 4.00
C LEU A 156 -3.34 -23.12 4.82
N GLN A 157 -3.99 -21.95 4.69
CA GLN A 157 -5.23 -21.65 5.39
C GLN A 157 -6.40 -22.50 4.88
N TYR A 158 -6.50 -22.70 3.56
CA TYR A 158 -7.50 -23.58 2.97
C TYR A 158 -7.35 -25.03 3.46
N THR A 159 -6.14 -25.59 3.37
CA THR A 159 -5.86 -26.96 3.86
C THR A 159 -6.13 -27.08 5.36
N LYS A 160 -5.78 -26.08 6.16
CA LYS A 160 -6.02 -26.11 7.62
C LYS A 160 -7.52 -26.08 7.96
N ARG A 161 -8.33 -25.30 7.22
CA ARG A 161 -9.79 -25.29 7.40
C ARG A 161 -10.42 -26.62 7.00
N ILE A 162 -10.00 -27.21 5.88
CA ILE A 162 -10.48 -28.54 5.48
C ILE A 162 -10.13 -29.59 6.52
N ASN A 163 -8.89 -29.58 7.03
CA ASN A 163 -8.49 -30.55 8.05
C ASN A 163 -9.27 -30.38 9.36
N MET A 164 -9.58 -29.15 9.79
CA MET A 164 -10.46 -28.91 10.95
C MET A 164 -11.89 -29.40 10.70
N SER A 165 -12.45 -29.09 9.54
CA SER A 165 -13.79 -29.55 9.15
C SER A 165 -13.88 -31.07 9.09
N ASN A 166 -12.87 -31.74 8.53
CA ASN A 166 -12.81 -33.19 8.48
C ASN A 166 -12.69 -33.80 9.88
N ASN A 167 -11.89 -33.21 10.77
CA ASN A 167 -11.78 -33.66 12.16
C ASN A 167 -13.08 -33.47 12.94
N GLU A 168 -13.76 -32.32 12.83
CA GLU A 168 -15.08 -32.12 13.46
C GLU A 168 -16.14 -33.08 12.91
N PHE A 169 -16.10 -33.39 11.62
CA PHE A 169 -17.00 -34.39 11.04
C PHE A 169 -16.72 -35.79 11.59
N ASN A 170 -15.44 -36.18 11.66
CA ASN A 170 -15.03 -37.48 12.19
C ASN A 170 -15.35 -37.66 13.68
N ASP A 171 -15.26 -36.58 14.46
CA ASP A 171 -15.59 -36.56 15.90
C ASP A 171 -17.11 -36.62 16.14
N LYS A 172 -17.91 -36.12 15.18
CA LYS A 172 -19.39 -36.17 15.22
C LYS A 172 -19.99 -37.43 14.60
N SER A 173 -19.23 -38.19 13.81
CA SER A 173 -19.62 -39.53 13.41
C SER A 173 -19.15 -40.52 14.48
N PRO A 174 -20.01 -40.97 15.42
CA PRO A 174 -19.62 -42.04 16.33
C PRO A 174 -19.21 -43.22 15.47
N ILE A 175 -17.99 -43.67 15.73
CA ILE A 175 -17.28 -44.70 15.00
C ILE A 175 -18.25 -45.86 14.74
N VAL A 176 -18.43 -46.18 13.45
CA VAL A 176 -18.94 -47.48 13.00
C VAL A 176 -17.92 -48.52 13.44
N SER A 177 -17.88 -48.85 14.74
CA SER A 177 -17.08 -49.94 15.31
C SER A 177 -17.96 -51.17 15.55
N MET A 178 -18.96 -51.37 14.69
CA MET A 178 -19.61 -52.67 14.51
C MET A 178 -19.03 -53.38 13.29
N LYS A 179 -17.77 -53.81 13.41
CA LYS A 179 -17.15 -54.92 12.69
C LYS A 179 -16.07 -55.45 13.66
N ALA A 180 -16.07 -56.68 14.14
CA ALA A 180 -16.74 -57.92 13.75
C ALA A 180 -17.01 -58.77 15.01
#